data_AF-K9ESK6-F1
#
_entry.id   AF-K9ESK6-F1
#
_cell.length_a   1.000
_cell.length_b   1.000
_cell.length_c   1.000
_cell.angle_alpha   90.00
_cell.angle_beta   90.00
_cell.angle_gamma   90.00
#
_symmetry.space_group_name_H-M   'P 1'
#
loop_
_entity.id
_entity.type
_entity.pdbx_description
1 polymer ?
#
loop_
_entity_poly.entity_id
_entity_poly.type
_entity_poly.pdbx_seq_one_letter_code
_entity_poly.pdbx_strand_id
1 'polypeptide(L)'
;MVKSSRQLTWHGVDINLATSLIEKGLVVRYVSKKRSWQCIYRNECELDRFSYGWMNENDLKEMFISGWAQKKLYAFCYYLGVSWGEWLERSFAQRLSDVIDYFGSTDIFGLDYSGGESFDSICKTLKITSEQLLECA
;
A
#
# COMPACT_ATOMS: atom_id res chain seq x y z
N MET A 1 7.81 17.15 24.72
CA MET A 1 6.67 16.85 23.82
C MET A 1 6.75 15.40 23.41
N VAL A 2 5.81 14.56 23.85
CA VAL A 2 5.72 13.17 23.40
C VAL A 2 5.27 13.21 21.94
N LYS A 3 6.17 12.89 21.00
CA LYS A 3 5.75 12.60 19.62
C LYS A 3 4.82 11.39 19.72
N SER A 4 3.53 11.61 19.49
CA SER A 4 2.52 10.55 19.48
C SER A 4 3.00 9.42 18.58
N SER A 5 3.27 8.25 19.17
CA SER A 5 3.81 7.06 18.51
C SER A 5 2.93 6.55 17.36
N ARG A 6 1.65 6.95 17.31
CA ARG A 6 0.71 6.62 16.22
C ARG A 6 1.03 7.30 14.89
N GLN A 7 1.94 8.27 14.83
CA GLN A 7 2.27 9.02 13.60
C GLN A 7 3.38 8.38 12.75
N LEU A 8 3.96 7.26 13.19
CA LEU A 8 5.17 6.68 12.59
C LEU A 8 5.12 5.17 12.35
N THR A 9 4.05 4.48 12.75
CA THR A 9 3.96 3.03 12.63
C THR A 9 3.63 2.62 11.19
N TRP A 10 4.49 1.78 10.64
CA TRP A 10 4.25 1.11 9.36
C TRP A 10 3.45 -0.17 9.58
N HIS A 11 2.62 -0.49 8.60
CA HIS A 11 1.79 -1.67 8.56
C HIS A 11 2.07 -2.42 7.27
N GLY A 12 2.21 -3.73 7.39
CA GLY A 12 2.44 -4.65 6.29
C GLY A 12 1.26 -5.57 6.05
N VAL A 13 1.39 -6.35 4.99
CA VAL A 13 0.53 -7.51 4.70
C VAL A 13 0.89 -8.68 5.62
N ASP A 14 2.15 -8.77 6.01
CA ASP A 14 2.70 -9.73 6.94
C ASP A 14 3.04 -9.05 8.29
N ILE A 15 3.20 -9.86 9.34
CA ILE A 15 3.68 -9.37 10.65
C ILE A 15 5.10 -8.80 10.53
N ASN A 16 5.91 -9.34 9.61
CA ASN A 16 7.23 -8.84 9.27
C ASN A 16 7.13 -7.76 8.18
N LEU A 17 7.57 -6.55 8.51
CA LEU A 17 7.55 -5.41 7.57
C LEU A 17 8.54 -5.59 6.41
N ALA A 18 9.69 -6.22 6.65
CA ALA A 18 10.66 -6.51 5.61
C ALA A 18 10.07 -7.51 4.60
N THR A 19 9.43 -8.58 5.06
CA THR A 19 8.68 -9.51 4.22
C THR A 19 7.56 -8.80 3.46
N SER A 20 6.82 -7.91 4.12
CA SER A 20 5.75 -7.13 3.48
C SER A 20 6.26 -6.25 2.35
N LEU A 21 7.40 -5.58 2.53
CA LEU A 21 7.96 -4.71 1.51
C LEU A 21 8.69 -5.49 0.40
N ILE A 22 9.58 -6.40 0.78
CA ILE A 22 10.47 -7.09 -0.16
C ILE A 22 9.71 -8.17 -0.93
N GLU A 23 8.95 -9.01 -0.23
CA GLU A 23 8.28 -10.16 -0.85
C GLU A 23 6.86 -9.83 -1.32
N LYS A 24 6.10 -9.05 -0.53
CA LYS A 24 4.71 -8.67 -0.88
C LYS A 24 4.62 -7.32 -1.60
N GLY A 25 5.68 -6.52 -1.57
CA GLY A 25 5.74 -5.29 -2.37
C GLY A 25 4.92 -4.14 -1.81
N LEU A 26 4.50 -4.14 -0.54
CA LEU A 26 3.69 -3.07 0.04
C LEU A 26 3.89 -2.90 1.54
N VAL A 27 4.13 -1.65 1.95
CA VAL A 27 3.95 -1.17 3.33
C VAL A 27 3.23 0.16 3.34
N VAL A 28 2.44 0.41 4.38
CA VAL A 28 1.61 1.60 4.51
C VAL A 28 1.71 2.22 5.89
N ARG A 29 1.60 3.54 5.99
CA ARG A 29 1.45 4.24 7.27
C ARG A 29 0.39 5.32 7.19
N TYR A 30 -0.42 5.46 8.24
CA TYR A 30 -1.41 6.53 8.29
C TYR A 30 -0.77 7.85 8.72
N VAL A 31 -0.89 8.89 7.91
CA VAL A 31 -0.35 10.22 8.22
C VAL A 31 -1.51 11.14 8.58
N SER A 32 -1.73 11.34 9.89
CA SER A 32 -2.88 12.08 10.40
C SER A 32 -2.99 13.51 9.88
N LYS A 33 -1.85 14.18 9.62
CA LYS A 33 -1.83 15.53 9.04
C LYS A 33 -2.41 15.60 7.63
N LYS A 34 -2.25 14.54 6.84
CA LYS A 34 -2.84 14.40 5.49
C LYS A 34 -4.19 13.68 5.51
N ARG A 35 -4.54 13.04 6.63
CA ARG A 35 -5.71 12.15 6.77
C ARG A 35 -5.74 11.05 5.70
N SER A 36 -4.56 10.53 5.36
CA SER A 36 -4.33 9.61 4.24
C SER A 36 -3.23 8.62 4.57
N TRP A 37 -3.27 7.46 3.91
CA TRP A 37 -2.23 6.44 4.01
C TRP A 37 -1.12 6.72 3.00
N GLN A 38 0.10 6.88 3.51
CA GLN A 38 1.30 6.88 2.68
C GLN A 38 1.66 5.44 2.38
N CYS A 39 1.87 5.12 1.11
CA CYS A 39 2.17 3.78 0.63
C CYS A 39 3.56 3.76 0.01
N ILE A 40 4.37 2.76 0.35
CA ILE A 40 5.57 2.39 -0.39
C ILE A 40 5.26 1.05 -1.04
N TYR A 41 5.40 1.00 -2.36
CA TYR A 41 5.05 -0.18 -3.14
C TYR A 41 6.14 -0.50 -4.16
N ARG A 42 6.21 -1.76 -4.58
CA ARG A 42 7.14 -2.20 -5.62
C ARG A 42 6.77 -1.58 -6.96
N ASN A 43 7.75 -1.04 -7.67
CA ASN A 43 7.54 -0.50 -8.99
C ASN A 43 7.22 -1.64 -9.97
N GLU A 44 6.24 -1.43 -10.85
CA GLU A 44 5.80 -2.46 -11.79
C GLU A 44 6.73 -2.66 -12.99
N CYS A 45 7.47 -1.62 -13.38
CA CYS A 45 8.41 -1.70 -14.48
C CYS A 45 9.77 -2.26 -14.03
N GLU A 46 10.18 -1.93 -12.80
CA GLU A 46 11.47 -2.32 -12.22
C GLU A 46 11.24 -2.97 -10.83
N LEU A 47 11.16 -4.30 -10.81
CA LEU A 47 10.71 -5.07 -9.64
C LEU A 47 11.65 -4.97 -8.42
N ASP A 48 12.89 -4.51 -8.58
CA ASP A 48 13.86 -4.27 -7.50
C ASP A 48 13.79 -2.84 -6.94
N ARG A 49 12.88 -2.01 -7.46
CA ARG A 49 12.70 -0.62 -7.08
C ARG A 49 11.34 -0.37 -6.46
N PHE A 50 11.25 0.75 -5.78
CA PHE A 50 10.07 1.17 -5.03
C PHE A 50 9.57 2.52 -5.50
N SER A 51 8.27 2.66 -5.50
CA SER A 51 7.56 3.92 -5.71
C SER A 51 6.74 4.24 -4.46
N TYR A 52 6.24 5.46 -4.36
CA TYR A 52 5.37 5.85 -3.26
C TYR A 52 4.15 6.61 -3.73
N GLY A 53 3.09 6.49 -2.95
CA GLY A 53 1.78 7.05 -3.27
C GLY A 53 0.98 7.37 -2.02
N TRP A 54 -0.22 7.87 -2.25
CA TRP A 54 -1.18 8.19 -1.20
C TRP A 54 -2.52 7.54 -1.54
N MET A 55 -3.16 6.95 -0.54
CA MET A 55 -4.48 6.34 -0.69
C MET A 55 -5.33 6.58 0.55
N ASN A 56 -6.61 6.84 0.34
CA ASN A 56 -7.58 6.95 1.42
C ASN A 56 -8.45 5.70 1.47
N GLU A 57 -8.93 5.33 2.66
CA GLU A 57 -9.82 4.17 2.80
C GLU A 57 -11.12 4.35 2.02
N ASN A 58 -11.65 5.57 2.02
CA ASN A 58 -12.86 5.89 1.28
C ASN A 58 -12.62 5.79 -0.22
N ASP A 59 -11.52 6.34 -0.75
CA ASP A 59 -11.20 6.26 -2.18
C ASP A 59 -11.00 4.79 -2.62
N LEU A 60 -10.34 3.99 -1.76
CA LEU A 60 -10.13 2.57 -2.00
C LEU A 60 -11.46 1.80 -2.10
N LYS A 61 -12.44 2.18 -1.28
CA LYS A 61 -13.78 1.57 -1.29
C LYS A 61 -14.64 2.09 -2.44
N GLU A 62 -14.63 3.41 -2.65
CA GLU A 62 -15.48 4.08 -3.64
C GLU A 62 -15.12 3.68 -5.07
N MET A 63 -13.87 3.29 -5.36
CA MET A 63 -13.54 2.78 -6.70
C MET A 63 -14.42 1.59 -7.12
N PHE A 64 -14.86 0.77 -6.17
CA PHE A 64 -15.73 -0.39 -6.41
C PHE A 64 -17.23 -0.08 -6.25
N ILE A 65 -17.60 0.96 -5.49
CA ILE A 65 -19.01 1.30 -5.27
C ILE A 65 -19.55 2.18 -6.39
N SER A 66 -18.79 3.23 -6.73
CA SER A 66 -19.23 4.29 -7.64
C SER A 66 -18.17 4.64 -8.69
N GLY A 67 -16.94 4.13 -8.56
CA GLY A 67 -15.82 4.44 -9.44
C GLY A 67 -15.59 3.45 -10.59
N TRP A 68 -14.39 3.52 -11.15
CA TRP A 68 -14.00 2.80 -12.36
C TRP A 68 -13.96 1.27 -12.20
N ALA A 69 -13.78 0.77 -10.98
CA ALA A 69 -13.71 -0.67 -10.68
C ALA A 69 -15.09 -1.29 -10.38
N GLN A 70 -16.17 -0.50 -10.39
CA GLN A 70 -17.52 -0.97 -10.00
C GLN A 70 -17.95 -2.25 -10.72
N LYS A 71 -17.78 -2.28 -12.05
CA LYS A 71 -18.17 -3.45 -12.86
C LYS A 71 -17.26 -4.67 -12.66
N LYS A 72 -16.12 -4.50 -11.99
CA LYS A 72 -15.13 -5.55 -11.74
C LYS A 72 -15.21 -6.13 -10.33
N LEU A 73 -16.07 -5.58 -9.45
CA LEU A 73 -16.20 -6.01 -8.05
C LEU A 73 -16.42 -7.52 -7.90
N TYR A 74 -17.35 -8.10 -8.67
CA TYR A 74 -17.62 -9.54 -8.60
C TYR A 74 -16.39 -10.39 -8.98
N ALA A 75 -15.73 -10.04 -10.08
CA ALA A 75 -14.55 -10.75 -10.56
C ALA A 75 -13.36 -10.61 -9.59
N PHE A 76 -13.18 -9.43 -9.00
CA PHE A 76 -12.19 -9.16 -7.96
C PHE A 76 -12.41 -10.03 -6.71
N CYS A 77 -13.63 -10.02 -6.16
CA CYS A 77 -13.99 -10.86 -5.02
C CYS A 77 -13.80 -12.37 -5.33
N TYR A 78 -14.19 -12.80 -6.54
CA TYR A 78 -13.99 -14.17 -7.00
C TYR A 78 -12.50 -14.55 -7.08
N TYR A 79 -11.66 -13.66 -7.63
CA TYR A 79 -10.21 -13.86 -7.69
C TYR A 79 -9.59 -14.09 -6.30
N LEU A 80 -10.04 -13.32 -5.31
CA LEU A 80 -9.55 -13.44 -3.92
C LEU A 80 -10.19 -14.59 -3.14
N GLY A 81 -11.24 -15.23 -3.67
CA GLY A 81 -12.00 -16.26 -2.97
C GLY A 81 -12.74 -15.76 -1.72
N VAL A 82 -13.14 -14.48 -1.68
CA VAL A 82 -13.87 -13.88 -0.54
C VAL A 82 -15.07 -13.06 -0.99
N SER A 83 -16.01 -12.85 -0.08
CA SER A 83 -17.09 -11.89 -0.25
C SER A 83 -16.60 -10.43 -0.08
N TRP A 84 -17.39 -9.48 -0.58
CA TRP A 84 -17.12 -8.06 -0.39
C TRP A 84 -17.07 -7.65 1.10
N GLY A 85 -17.95 -8.24 1.93
CA GLY A 85 -17.97 -7.99 3.37
C GLY A 85 -16.68 -8.44 4.05
N GLU A 86 -16.26 -9.69 3.78
CA GLU A 86 -15.00 -10.23 4.31
C GLU A 86 -13.79 -9.42 3.85
N TRP A 87 -13.77 -8.96 2.59
CA TRP A 87 -12.70 -8.09 2.11
C TRP A 87 -12.66 -6.75 2.86
N LEU A 88 -13.81 -6.14 3.15
CA LEU A 88 -13.89 -4.89 3.90
C LEU A 88 -13.41 -5.00 5.36
N GLU A 89 -13.48 -6.19 5.95
CA GLU A 89 -13.01 -6.46 7.32
C GLU A 89 -11.48 -6.60 7.40
N ARG A 90 -10.80 -6.79 6.27
CA ARG A 90 -9.33 -6.89 6.22
C ARG A 90 -8.65 -5.56 6.56
N SER A 91 -7.40 -5.66 7.03
CA SER A 91 -6.55 -4.49 7.27
C SER A 91 -6.42 -3.63 6.00
N PHE A 92 -6.18 -2.34 6.16
CA PHE A 92 -5.99 -1.46 5.00
C PHE A 92 -4.82 -1.92 4.11
N ALA A 93 -3.72 -2.38 4.71
CA ALA A 93 -2.57 -2.92 3.99
C ALA A 93 -2.95 -4.13 3.12
N GLN A 94 -3.70 -5.08 3.69
CA GLN A 94 -4.17 -6.25 2.94
C GLN A 94 -5.12 -5.85 1.81
N ARG A 95 -6.11 -4.99 2.10
CA ARG A 95 -7.07 -4.52 1.08
C ARG A 95 -6.36 -3.86 -0.10
N LEU A 96 -5.40 -2.98 0.18
CA LEU A 96 -4.63 -2.31 -0.87
C LEU A 96 -3.71 -3.29 -1.62
N SER A 97 -3.09 -4.24 -0.92
CA SER A 97 -2.27 -5.29 -1.56
C SER A 97 -3.10 -6.12 -2.53
N ASP A 98 -4.30 -6.55 -2.12
CA ASP A 98 -5.20 -7.34 -2.98
C ASP A 98 -5.58 -6.56 -4.26
N VAL A 99 -5.81 -5.25 -4.12
CA VAL A 99 -6.17 -4.35 -5.23
C VAL A 99 -4.99 -4.14 -6.19
N ILE A 100 -3.78 -3.96 -5.66
CA ILE A 100 -2.56 -3.86 -6.48
C ILE A 100 -2.28 -5.18 -7.19
N ASP A 101 -2.46 -6.33 -6.53
CA ASP A 101 -2.24 -7.64 -7.13
C ASP A 101 -3.21 -7.90 -8.30
N TYR A 102 -4.47 -7.47 -8.17
CA TYR A 102 -5.48 -7.70 -9.21
C TYR A 102 -5.45 -6.67 -10.37
N PHE A 103 -5.20 -5.40 -10.08
CA PHE A 103 -5.24 -4.33 -11.09
C PHE A 103 -3.86 -3.82 -11.55
N GLY A 104 -2.84 -4.04 -10.73
CA GLY A 104 -1.57 -3.38 -10.88
C GLY A 104 -1.51 -2.00 -10.19
N SER A 105 -0.33 -1.62 -9.72
CA SER A 105 -0.03 -0.35 -9.08
C SER A 105 -0.30 0.86 -9.98
N THR A 106 -0.13 0.73 -11.31
CA THR A 106 -0.35 1.81 -12.28
C THR A 106 -1.81 2.24 -12.32
N ASP A 107 -2.75 1.30 -12.25
CA ASP A 107 -4.19 1.61 -12.19
C ASP A 107 -4.57 2.31 -10.86
N ILE A 108 -3.77 2.12 -9.80
CA ILE A 108 -4.05 2.65 -8.46
C ILE A 108 -3.36 3.99 -8.20
N PHE A 109 -2.10 4.13 -8.61
CA PHE A 109 -1.25 5.28 -8.30
C PHE A 109 -0.82 6.08 -9.54
N GLY A 110 -1.14 5.60 -10.74
CA GLY A 110 -0.62 6.14 -11.99
C GLY A 110 0.77 5.59 -12.32
N LEU A 111 1.23 5.90 -13.54
CA LEU A 111 2.54 5.46 -14.01
C LEU A 111 3.66 6.28 -13.37
N ASP A 112 4.64 5.59 -12.79
CA ASP A 112 5.86 6.22 -12.29
C ASP A 112 6.92 6.32 -13.40
N TYR A 113 7.02 7.51 -14.01
CA TYR A 113 7.99 7.80 -15.08
C TYR A 113 9.45 7.88 -14.61
N SER A 114 9.72 7.86 -13.30
CA SER A 114 11.09 7.85 -12.79
C SER A 114 11.75 6.46 -12.87
N GLY A 115 10.96 5.42 -13.09
CA GLY A 115 11.41 4.03 -12.99
C GLY A 115 11.66 3.57 -11.55
N GLY A 116 11.06 4.26 -10.57
CA GLY A 116 11.19 3.94 -9.15
C GLY A 116 12.56 4.29 -8.54
N GLU A 117 12.60 4.19 -7.22
CA GLU A 117 13.74 4.49 -6.37
C GLU A 117 14.30 3.20 -5.72
N SER A 118 15.61 3.14 -5.49
CA SER A 118 16.17 2.11 -4.62
C SER A 118 15.66 2.27 -3.18
N PHE A 119 15.77 1.22 -2.36
CA PHE A 119 15.36 1.28 -0.95
C PHE A 119 16.01 2.45 -0.18
N ASP A 120 17.32 2.65 -0.31
CA ASP A 120 18.02 3.75 0.34
C ASP A 120 17.56 5.13 -0.15
N SER A 121 17.24 5.23 -1.45
CA SER A 121 16.75 6.48 -2.05
C SER A 121 15.36 6.81 -1.52
N ILE A 122 14.43 5.84 -1.53
CA ILE A 122 13.06 6.09 -1.07
C ILE A 122 13.03 6.41 0.42
N CYS A 123 13.89 5.78 1.23
CA CYS A 123 14.07 6.14 2.64
C CYS A 123 14.48 7.61 2.81
N LYS A 124 15.45 8.10 2.01
CA LYS A 124 15.87 9.50 2.01
C LYS A 124 14.76 10.44 1.54
N THR A 125 14.11 10.12 0.43
CA THR A 125 13.02 10.91 -0.16
C THR A 125 11.87 11.08 0.84
N LEU A 126 11.49 10.00 1.52
CA LEU A 126 10.40 9.98 2.48
C LEU A 126 10.81 10.39 3.90
N LYS A 127 12.10 10.66 4.12
CA LYS A 127 12.70 11.00 5.41
C LYS A 127 12.36 9.97 6.49
N ILE A 128 12.54 8.70 6.17
CA ILE A 128 12.36 7.56 7.07
C ILE A 128 13.67 6.79 7.19
N THR A 129 13.84 6.08 8.30
CA THR A 129 15.03 5.23 8.50
C THR A 129 14.74 3.81 8.03
N SER A 130 15.78 3.08 7.64
CA SER A 130 15.68 1.69 7.19
C SER A 130 15.17 0.78 8.30
N GLU A 131 15.54 1.06 9.56
CA GLU A 131 15.09 0.31 10.73
C GLU A 131 13.56 0.33 10.87
N GLN A 132 12.91 1.45 10.51
CA GLN A 132 11.45 1.55 10.57
C GLN A 132 10.71 0.56 9.63
N LEU A 133 11.41 0.01 8.64
CA LEU A 133 10.86 -0.92 7.64
C LEU A 133 11.47 -2.31 7.72
N LEU A 134 12.68 -2.44 8.29
CA LEU A 134 13.45 -3.68 8.32
C LEU A 134 13.56 -4.30 9.72
N GLU A 135 13.12 -3.63 10.78
CA GLU A 135 13.01 -4.27 12.09
C GLU A 135 11.90 -5.33 12.05
N CYS A 136 12.30 -6.59 12.26
CA CYS A 136 11.38 -7.67 12.58
C CYS A 136 10.72 -7.35 13.93
N ALA A 137 9.41 -7.09 13.92
CA ALA A 137 8.62 -7.04 15.14
C ALA A 137 8.44 -8.44 15.74
#